data_AF-A0AAE1N3M3-F1
#
_entry.id   AF-A0AAE1N3M3-F1
#
_cell.length_a   1.000
_cell.length_b   1.000
_cell.length_c   1.000
_cell.angle_alpha   90.00
_cell.angle_beta   90.00
_cell.angle_gamma   90.00
#
_symmetry.space_group_name_H-M   'P 1'
#
loop_
_entity.id
_entity.type
_entity.pdbx_description
1 polymer ?
#
loop_
_entity_poly.entity_id
_entity_poly.type
_entity_poly.pdbx_seq_one_letter_code
_entity_poly.pdbx_strand_id
1 'polypeptide(L)'
;MSLGYFTIAWATSVKKGVIENVDYGYKGKSTAGNVFGFFNGLGDVAFAYAGHNVVLEIQATIPSTPERPSKCPMWRGVVVAYIVVALCYFPVAFISYRMFGNKVDDNILITLERPKWLIAKANMFVVIHVIGSYQIYAMPVFDMIETLLVKKLKFRPVFLGGFAFAPTTYFLPCIMWLTIYKPKRFSLSWWTNWICIVVGVCLMILSPIGGLRTIIVEAKTYKFYS
;
A
#
# COMPACT_ATOMS: atom_id res chain seq x y z
N MET A 1 -1.55 7.73 -6.06
CA MET A 1 -2.40 8.80 -5.48
C MET A 1 -3.28 9.38 -6.58
N SER A 2 -4.59 9.39 -6.40
CA SER A 2 -5.50 10.05 -7.35
C SER A 2 -5.34 11.58 -7.25
N LEU A 3 -5.08 12.26 -8.36
CA LEU A 3 -4.95 13.73 -8.41
C LEU A 3 -6.22 14.43 -7.90
N GLY A 4 -7.39 13.84 -8.17
CA GLY A 4 -8.68 14.32 -7.66
C GLY A 4 -8.78 14.22 -6.14
N TYR A 5 -8.39 13.08 -5.56
CA TYR A 5 -8.34 12.90 -4.10
C TYR A 5 -7.39 13.90 -3.45
N PHE A 6 -6.15 13.98 -3.97
CA PHE A 6 -5.13 14.92 -3.51
C PHE A 6 -5.69 16.35 -3.45
N THR A 7 -6.26 16.82 -4.57
CA THR A 7 -6.74 18.20 -4.70
C THR A 7 -7.88 18.48 -3.73
N ILE A 8 -8.82 17.55 -3.60
CA ILE A 8 -9.94 17.69 -2.66
C ILE A 8 -9.44 17.72 -1.22
N ALA A 9 -8.49 16.85 -0.86
CA ALA A 9 -7.98 16.72 0.51
C ALA A 9 -7.34 18.02 1.01
N TRP A 10 -6.34 18.55 0.29
CA TRP A 10 -5.65 19.76 0.76
C TRP A 10 -6.52 21.02 0.61
N ALA A 11 -7.25 21.18 -0.50
CA ALA A 11 -8.07 22.37 -0.72
C ALA A 11 -9.22 22.48 0.30
N THR A 12 -9.82 21.34 0.66
CA THR A 12 -10.90 21.31 1.67
C THR A 12 -10.33 21.50 3.07
N SER A 13 -9.12 20.99 3.35
CA SER A 13 -8.41 21.26 4.61
C SER A 13 -8.16 22.77 4.79
N VAL A 14 -7.67 23.46 3.74
CA VAL A 14 -7.51 24.92 3.76
C VAL A 14 -8.84 25.62 4.01
N LYS A 15 -9.90 25.21 3.30
CA LYS A 15 -11.22 25.84 3.42
C LYS A 15 -11.87 25.62 4.78
N LYS A 16 -11.65 24.47 5.42
CA LYS A 16 -12.14 24.20 6.78
C LYS A 16 -11.43 25.07 7.83
N GLY A 17 -10.20 25.47 7.54
CA GLY A 17 -9.41 26.34 8.41
C GLY A 17 -8.88 25.60 9.64
N VAL A 18 -8.16 26.34 10.49
CA VAL A 18 -7.61 25.79 11.73
C VAL A 18 -8.74 25.51 12.71
N ILE A 19 -8.81 24.29 13.23
CA ILE A 19 -9.83 23.93 14.22
C ILE A 19 -9.61 24.65 15.54
N GLU A 20 -10.69 24.94 16.26
CA GLU A 20 -10.61 25.54 17.59
C GLU A 20 -9.89 24.59 18.56
N ASN A 21 -8.96 25.16 19.35
CA ASN A 21 -8.09 24.44 20.28
C ASN A 21 -7.30 23.30 19.60
N VAL A 22 -6.62 23.63 18.49
CA VAL A 22 -5.70 22.71 17.82
C VAL A 22 -4.49 22.42 18.72
N ASP A 23 -4.19 21.15 18.88
CA ASP A 23 -3.02 20.68 19.62
C ASP A 23 -2.03 20.07 18.63
N TYR A 24 -0.78 20.54 18.68
CA TYR A 24 0.33 20.04 17.86
C TYR A 24 1.28 19.13 18.65
N GLY A 25 0.91 18.76 19.86
CA GLY A 25 1.63 17.80 20.69
C GLY A 25 1.57 16.38 20.13
N TYR A 26 2.31 15.48 20.79
CA TYR A 26 2.34 14.07 20.40
C TYR A 26 0.98 13.39 20.61
N LYS A 27 0.59 12.55 19.66
CA LYS A 27 -0.68 11.79 19.72
C LYS A 27 -0.64 10.66 20.77
N GLY A 28 0.55 10.15 21.10
CA GLY A 28 0.73 9.06 22.06
C GLY A 28 0.68 9.55 23.51
N LYS A 29 -0.01 8.80 24.37
CA LYS A 29 -0.15 9.08 25.81
C LYS A 29 1.08 8.64 26.63
N SER A 30 2.06 7.99 26.01
CA SER A 30 3.26 7.46 26.65
C SER A 30 4.48 7.59 25.74
N THR A 31 5.68 7.61 26.33
CA THR A 31 6.94 7.66 25.57
C THR A 31 7.07 6.51 24.59
N ALA A 32 6.72 5.29 25.00
CA ALA A 32 6.70 4.13 24.12
C ALA A 32 5.71 4.30 22.95
N GLY A 33 4.51 4.81 23.22
CA GLY A 33 3.51 5.10 22.19
C GLY A 33 4.00 6.13 21.16
N ASN A 34 4.75 7.14 21.59
CA ASN A 34 5.35 8.13 20.70
C ASN A 34 6.45 7.54 19.82
N VAL A 35 7.29 6.67 20.39
CA VAL A 35 8.35 5.97 19.62
C VAL A 35 7.74 5.04 18.57
N PHE A 36 6.75 4.22 18.94
CA PHE A 36 6.06 3.36 17.97
C PHE A 36 5.28 4.17 16.93
N GLY A 37 4.65 5.28 17.32
CA GLY A 37 4.00 6.20 16.39
C GLY A 37 4.96 6.79 15.37
N PHE A 38 6.18 7.16 15.80
CA PHE A 38 7.24 7.60 14.89
C PHE A 38 7.65 6.52 13.89
N PHE A 39 7.87 5.28 14.35
CA PHE A 39 8.21 4.17 13.45
C PHE A 39 7.07 3.82 12.49
N ASN A 40 5.81 3.88 12.93
CA ASN A 40 4.65 3.71 12.05
C ASN A 40 4.64 4.79 10.96
N GLY A 41 4.87 6.06 11.32
CA GLY A 41 4.96 7.15 10.33
C GLY A 41 6.09 6.96 9.32
N LEU A 42 7.26 6.45 9.74
CA LEU A 42 8.32 6.06 8.80
C LEU A 42 7.89 4.92 7.87
N GLY A 43 7.14 3.94 8.39
CA GLY A 43 6.54 2.87 7.61
C GLY A 43 5.55 3.38 6.56
N ASP A 44 4.68 4.32 6.94
CA ASP A 44 3.71 4.94 6.04
C ASP A 44 4.40 5.70 4.90
N VAL A 45 5.48 6.45 5.22
CA VAL A 45 6.29 7.12 4.20
C VAL A 45 6.95 6.10 3.28
N ALA A 46 7.58 5.05 3.82
CA ALA A 46 8.20 4.01 2.99
C ALA A 46 7.19 3.32 2.06
N PHE A 47 5.99 3.02 2.56
CA PHE A 47 4.92 2.41 1.79
C PHE A 47 4.36 3.37 0.72
N ALA A 48 4.28 4.67 1.00
CA ALA A 48 3.86 5.67 0.03
C ALA A 48 4.78 5.76 -1.21
N TYR A 49 6.06 5.37 -1.08
CA TYR A 49 7.04 5.30 -2.16
C TYR A 49 7.32 3.87 -2.67
N ALA A 50 6.36 2.95 -2.57
CA ALA A 50 6.52 1.53 -2.94
C ALA A 50 6.49 1.23 -4.47
N GLY A 51 7.07 2.08 -5.33
CA GLY A 51 7.09 1.89 -6.78
C GLY A 51 8.14 0.88 -7.30
N HIS A 52 9.02 0.38 -6.43
CA HIS A 52 10.14 -0.48 -6.80
C HIS A 52 9.73 -1.85 -7.36
N ASN A 53 8.56 -2.36 -6.98
CA ASN A 53 8.10 -3.69 -7.42
C ASN A 53 7.74 -3.77 -8.90
N VAL A 54 7.51 -2.63 -9.55
CA VAL A 54 7.12 -2.55 -10.97
C VAL A 54 8.18 -1.87 -11.84
N VAL A 55 9.31 -1.44 -11.24
CA VAL A 55 10.33 -0.67 -11.96
C VAL A 55 10.94 -1.46 -13.11
N LEU A 56 11.22 -2.74 -12.91
CA LEU A 56 11.82 -3.59 -13.94
C LEU A 56 10.85 -3.86 -15.09
N GLU A 57 9.56 -4.00 -14.80
CA GLU A 57 8.50 -4.16 -15.80
C GLU A 57 8.39 -2.93 -16.69
N ILE A 58 8.33 -1.74 -16.07
CA ILE A 58 8.33 -0.47 -16.81
C ILE A 58 9.62 -0.35 -17.63
N GLN A 59 10.77 -0.72 -17.06
CA GLN A 59 12.07 -0.64 -17.76
C GLN A 59 12.13 -1.56 -18.99
N ALA A 60 11.52 -2.74 -18.90
CA ALA A 60 11.46 -3.70 -19.99
C ALA A 60 10.68 -3.17 -21.20
N THR A 61 9.70 -2.28 -20.98
CA THR A 61 8.94 -1.64 -22.07
C THR A 61 9.65 -0.47 -22.75
N ILE A 62 10.75 0.04 -22.17
CA ILE A 62 11.51 1.16 -22.74
C ILE A 62 12.42 0.62 -23.86
N PRO A 63 12.33 1.15 -25.10
CA PRO A 63 13.22 0.75 -26.18
C PRO A 63 14.68 0.90 -25.78
N SER A 64 15.46 -0.18 -25.95
CA SER A 64 16.89 -0.17 -25.66
C SER A 64 17.69 -0.85 -26.76
N THR A 65 18.89 -0.32 -27.02
CA THR A 65 19.90 -0.93 -27.90
C THR A 65 21.18 -1.16 -27.09
N PRO A 66 22.11 -2.02 -27.55
CA PRO A 66 23.41 -2.19 -26.88
C PRO A 66 24.17 -0.88 -26.67
N GLU A 67 24.03 0.08 -27.59
CA GLU A 67 24.65 1.41 -27.47
C GLU A 67 23.85 2.39 -26.60
N ARG A 68 22.53 2.18 -26.43
CA ARG A 68 21.63 3.06 -25.68
C ARG A 68 20.82 2.26 -24.64
N PRO A 69 21.36 2.09 -23.42
CA PRO A 69 20.69 1.30 -22.38
C PRO A 69 19.46 2.03 -21.82
N SER A 70 18.40 1.26 -21.51
CA SER A 70 17.13 1.78 -20.93
C SER A 70 17.29 2.40 -19.53
N LYS A 71 18.43 2.18 -18.86
CA LYS A 71 18.71 2.73 -17.51
C LYS A 71 18.68 4.26 -17.47
N CYS A 72 19.15 4.93 -18.52
CA CYS A 72 19.25 6.40 -18.53
C CYS A 72 17.87 7.07 -18.64
N PRO A 73 17.00 6.68 -19.60
CA PRO A 73 15.60 7.13 -19.62
C PRO A 73 14.84 6.74 -18.36
N MET A 74 15.02 5.51 -17.87
CA MET A 74 14.36 5.04 -16.66
C MET A 74 14.69 5.92 -15.44
N TRP A 75 15.97 6.24 -15.23
CA TRP A 75 16.38 7.10 -14.12
C TRP A 75 15.70 8.48 -14.15
N ARG A 76 15.64 9.11 -15.33
CA ARG A 76 14.95 10.39 -15.51
C ARG A 76 13.45 10.27 -15.18
N GLY A 77 12.82 9.20 -15.65
CA GLY A 77 11.42 8.90 -15.34
C GLY A 77 11.17 8.74 -13.84
N VAL A 78 12.02 7.97 -13.15
CA VAL A 78 11.94 7.78 -11.70
C VAL A 78 12.10 9.09 -10.94
N VAL A 79 13.10 9.91 -11.29
CA VAL A 79 13.31 11.22 -10.65
C VAL A 79 12.07 12.10 -10.78
N VAL A 80 11.52 12.24 -11.99
CA VAL A 80 10.31 13.03 -12.22
C VAL A 80 9.12 12.47 -11.44
N ALA A 81 8.94 11.14 -11.44
CA ALA A 81 7.85 10.50 -10.72
C ALA A 81 7.92 10.78 -9.20
N TYR A 82 9.12 10.68 -8.60
CA TYR A 82 9.31 10.97 -7.17
C TYR A 82 9.06 12.44 -6.84
N ILE A 83 9.45 13.38 -7.70
CA ILE A 83 9.14 14.81 -7.54
C ILE A 83 7.62 15.03 -7.55
N VAL A 84 6.91 14.43 -8.52
CA VAL A 84 5.44 14.55 -8.59
C VAL A 84 4.77 13.95 -7.35
N VAL A 85 5.23 12.79 -6.90
CA VAL A 85 4.73 12.13 -5.70
C VAL A 85 4.93 13.02 -4.46
N ALA A 86 6.13 13.60 -4.31
CA ALA A 86 6.42 14.54 -3.23
C ALA A 86 5.50 15.78 -3.27
N LEU A 87 5.27 16.34 -4.46
CA LEU A 87 4.35 17.47 -4.65
C LEU A 87 2.89 17.12 -4.35
N CYS A 88 2.49 15.86 -4.48
CA CYS A 88 1.16 15.42 -4.07
C CYS A 88 1.06 15.15 -2.56
N TYR A 89 2.07 14.54 -1.94
CA TYR A 89 1.99 14.18 -0.51
C TYR A 89 2.25 15.36 0.43
N PHE A 90 3.27 16.18 0.16
CA PHE A 90 3.67 17.23 1.09
C PHE A 90 2.61 18.31 1.34
N PRO A 91 1.89 18.83 0.34
CA PRO A 91 0.83 19.80 0.61
C PRO A 91 -0.27 19.21 1.47
N VAL A 92 -0.69 17.96 1.24
CA VAL A 92 -1.70 17.29 2.07
C VAL A 92 -1.16 17.13 3.49
N ALA A 93 0.04 16.58 3.67
CA ALA A 93 0.61 16.35 4.99
C ALA A 93 0.78 17.65 5.79
N PHE A 94 1.42 18.68 5.22
CA PHE A 94 1.71 19.91 5.94
C PHE A 94 0.47 20.77 6.17
N ILE A 95 -0.40 20.92 5.17
CA ILE A 95 -1.61 21.73 5.33
C ILE A 95 -2.56 21.03 6.29
N SER A 96 -2.82 19.73 6.13
CA SER A 96 -3.74 19.03 7.01
C SER A 96 -3.24 18.99 8.45
N TYR A 97 -1.94 18.75 8.66
CA TYR A 97 -1.37 18.82 10.00
C TYR A 97 -1.47 20.24 10.58
N ARG A 98 -1.21 21.29 9.79
CA ARG A 98 -1.39 22.68 10.23
C ARG A 98 -2.84 22.98 10.62
N MET A 99 -3.83 22.47 9.90
CA MET A 99 -5.24 22.78 10.15
C MET A 99 -5.86 21.97 11.29
N PHE A 100 -5.46 20.70 11.46
CA PHE A 100 -6.10 19.78 12.40
C PHE A 100 -5.19 19.28 13.54
N GLY A 101 -3.88 19.52 13.47
CA GLY A 101 -2.92 19.10 14.50
C GLY A 101 -2.91 17.59 14.72
N ASN A 102 -2.88 17.18 15.99
CA ASN A 102 -2.90 15.78 16.40
C ASN A 102 -4.26 15.07 16.21
N LYS A 103 -5.31 15.82 15.83
CA LYS A 103 -6.64 15.28 15.50
C LYS A 103 -6.75 14.82 14.04
N VAL A 104 -5.69 14.92 13.24
CA VAL A 104 -5.66 14.28 11.91
C VAL A 104 -5.81 12.76 12.06
N ASP A 105 -6.77 12.20 11.34
CA ASP A 105 -6.90 10.76 11.13
C ASP A 105 -6.04 10.32 9.94
N ASP A 106 -5.69 9.04 9.91
CA ASP A 106 -4.86 8.44 8.85
C ASP A 106 -5.51 8.63 7.46
N ASN A 107 -6.83 8.65 7.39
CA ASN A 107 -7.58 9.11 6.23
C ASN A 107 -8.19 10.49 6.49
N ILE A 108 -7.58 11.51 5.90
CA ILE A 108 -7.99 12.91 6.05
C ILE A 108 -9.45 13.19 5.65
N LEU A 109 -10.04 12.38 4.76
CA LEU A 109 -11.45 12.56 4.38
C LEU A 109 -12.41 12.32 5.56
N ILE A 110 -12.01 11.49 6.53
CA ILE A 110 -12.77 11.25 7.75
C ILE A 110 -12.74 12.51 8.63
N THR A 111 -11.54 13.09 8.83
CA THR A 111 -11.34 14.34 9.59
C THR A 111 -12.09 15.55 8.99
N LEU A 112 -12.35 15.56 7.68
CA LEU A 112 -13.12 16.61 7.03
C LEU A 112 -14.60 16.61 7.44
N GLU A 113 -15.21 15.45 7.71
CA GLU A 113 -16.62 15.20 8.13
C GLU A 113 -17.73 15.73 7.19
N ARG A 114 -17.60 16.95 6.64
CA ARG A 114 -18.56 17.62 5.75
C ARG A 114 -17.88 18.50 4.69
N PRO A 115 -18.52 18.69 3.51
CA PRO A 115 -19.79 18.11 3.08
C PRO A 115 -19.62 16.68 2.53
N LYS A 116 -20.58 15.79 2.86
CA LYS A 116 -20.50 14.35 2.55
C LYS A 116 -20.41 14.04 1.04
N TRP A 117 -21.03 14.83 0.17
CA TRP A 117 -20.98 14.63 -1.28
C TRP A 117 -19.56 14.76 -1.84
N LEU A 118 -18.75 15.65 -1.25
CA LEU A 118 -17.38 15.89 -1.69
C LEU A 118 -16.46 14.73 -1.26
N ILE A 119 -16.66 14.21 -0.05
CA ILE A 119 -16.00 13.00 0.45
C ILE A 119 -16.36 11.80 -0.44
N ALA A 120 -17.64 11.62 -0.78
CA ALA A 120 -18.08 10.55 -1.68
C ALA A 120 -17.42 10.65 -3.07
N LYS A 121 -17.33 11.86 -3.63
CA LYS A 121 -16.63 12.12 -4.89
C LYS A 121 -15.13 11.78 -4.82
N ALA A 122 -14.47 12.16 -3.74
CA ALA A 122 -13.06 11.83 -3.52
C ALA A 122 -12.84 10.32 -3.41
N ASN A 123 -13.70 9.62 -2.65
CA ASN A 123 -13.66 8.16 -2.54
C ASN A 123 -13.91 7.48 -3.90
N MET A 124 -14.82 7.99 -4.73
CA MET A 124 -15.03 7.45 -6.08
C MET A 124 -13.78 7.56 -6.94
N PHE A 125 -13.07 8.70 -6.88
CA PHE A 125 -11.79 8.85 -7.57
C PHE A 125 -10.71 7.89 -7.06
N VAL A 126 -10.70 7.58 -5.76
CA VAL A 126 -9.81 6.54 -5.20
C VAL A 126 -10.15 5.18 -5.76
N VAL A 127 -11.44 4.80 -5.80
CA VAL A 127 -11.88 3.51 -6.35
C VAL A 127 -11.44 3.34 -7.81
N ILE A 128 -11.72 4.32 -8.67
CA ILE A 128 -11.34 4.27 -10.09
C ILE A 128 -9.81 4.11 -10.22
N HIS A 129 -9.05 4.89 -9.47
CA HIS A 129 -7.58 4.81 -9.43
C HIS A 129 -7.08 3.43 -8.97
N VAL A 130 -7.65 2.89 -7.89
CA VAL A 130 -7.24 1.61 -7.30
C VAL A 130 -7.53 0.46 -8.24
N ILE A 131 -8.66 0.47 -8.95
CA ILE A 131 -8.98 -0.55 -9.96
C ILE A 131 -7.91 -0.59 -11.06
N GLY A 132 -7.57 0.57 -11.63
CA GLY A 132 -6.55 0.63 -12.69
C GLY A 132 -5.16 0.24 -12.20
N SER A 133 -4.75 0.73 -11.03
CA SER A 133 -3.44 0.41 -10.46
C SER A 133 -3.32 -1.05 -10.03
N TYR A 134 -4.40 -1.68 -9.56
CA TYR A 134 -4.44 -3.10 -9.25
C TYR A 134 -4.09 -3.94 -10.47
N GLN A 135 -4.66 -3.65 -11.64
CA GLN A 135 -4.36 -4.40 -12.88
C GLN A 135 -2.87 -4.34 -13.23
N ILE A 136 -2.28 -3.14 -13.17
CA ILE A 136 -0.85 -2.93 -13.48
C ILE A 136 0.04 -3.65 -12.46
N TYR A 137 -0.32 -3.59 -11.18
CA TYR A 137 0.48 -4.19 -10.11
C TYR A 137 0.35 -5.72 -10.07
N ALA A 138 -0.81 -6.25 -10.43
CA ALA A 138 -1.08 -7.68 -10.36
C ALA A 138 -0.39 -8.44 -11.52
N MET A 139 -0.22 -7.83 -12.69
CA MET A 139 0.41 -8.48 -13.86
C MET A 139 1.81 -9.06 -13.58
N PRO A 140 2.79 -8.30 -13.03
CA PRO A 140 4.12 -8.86 -12.72
C PRO A 140 4.07 -9.99 -11.70
N VAL A 141 3.16 -9.89 -10.73
CA VAL A 141 2.97 -10.94 -9.71
C VAL A 141 2.43 -12.21 -10.37
N PHE A 142 1.45 -12.07 -11.26
CA PHE A 142 0.89 -13.18 -12.02
C PHE A 142 1.92 -13.82 -12.95
N ASP A 143 2.69 -13.02 -13.71
CA ASP A 143 3.73 -13.52 -14.61
C ASP A 143 4.85 -14.25 -13.85
N MET A 144 5.24 -13.72 -12.68
CA MET A 144 6.19 -14.40 -11.80
C MET A 144 5.65 -15.78 -11.35
N ILE A 145 4.39 -15.84 -10.92
CA ILE A 145 3.76 -17.08 -10.46
C ILE A 145 3.60 -18.08 -11.61
N GLU A 146 3.18 -17.63 -12.80
CA GLU A 146 3.07 -18.45 -14.00
C GLU A 146 4.43 -19.00 -14.42
N THR A 147 5.45 -18.14 -14.47
CA THR A 147 6.83 -18.52 -14.79
C THR A 147 7.34 -19.60 -13.84
N LEU A 148 7.04 -19.49 -12.54
CA LEU A 148 7.43 -20.50 -11.56
C LEU A 148 6.66 -21.82 -11.76
N LEU A 149 5.34 -21.75 -11.95
CA LEU A 149 4.50 -22.93 -12.04
C LEU A 149 4.75 -23.71 -13.34
N VAL A 150 4.94 -23.01 -14.46
CA VAL A 150 5.20 -23.62 -15.78
C VAL A 150 6.66 -24.04 -15.94
N LYS A 151 7.64 -23.15 -15.67
CA LYS A 151 9.05 -23.44 -15.96
C LYS A 151 9.75 -24.24 -14.87
N LYS A 152 9.40 -24.05 -13.59
CA LYS A 152 10.06 -24.77 -12.48
C LYS A 152 9.26 -25.97 -11.97
N LEU A 153 7.94 -25.83 -11.82
CA LEU A 153 7.09 -26.87 -11.25
C LEU A 153 6.35 -27.73 -12.30
N LYS A 154 6.50 -27.43 -13.60
CA LYS A 154 5.91 -28.18 -14.74
C LYS A 154 4.39 -28.38 -14.65
N PHE A 155 3.67 -27.46 -14.03
CA PHE A 155 2.20 -27.45 -14.03
C PHE A 155 1.66 -27.04 -15.39
N ARG A 156 0.49 -27.57 -15.76
CA ARG A 156 -0.21 -27.17 -17.00
C ARG A 156 -0.82 -25.77 -16.83
N PRO A 157 -0.82 -24.90 -17.87
CA PRO A 157 -1.15 -23.46 -17.76
C PRO A 157 -2.57 -23.11 -17.30
N VAL A 158 -3.48 -24.09 -17.19
CA VAL A 158 -4.93 -23.86 -17.16
C VAL A 158 -5.49 -23.54 -15.76
N PHE A 159 -4.68 -23.55 -14.68
CA PHE A 159 -5.22 -23.64 -13.31
C PHE A 159 -5.09 -22.39 -12.39
N LEU A 160 -4.81 -21.19 -12.90
CA LEU A 160 -4.47 -20.03 -12.06
C LEU A 160 -5.32 -18.78 -12.31
N GLY A 161 -6.62 -18.97 -12.50
CA GLY A 161 -7.58 -17.85 -12.58
C GLY A 161 -7.87 -17.22 -11.21
N GLY A 162 -7.40 -15.98 -11.00
CA GLY A 162 -8.14 -14.88 -10.39
C GLY A 162 -8.45 -14.83 -8.89
N PHE A 163 -8.55 -15.94 -8.14
CA PHE A 163 -9.18 -15.91 -6.80
C PHE A 163 -8.25 -16.05 -5.57
N ALA A 164 -6.93 -16.29 -5.75
CA ALA A 164 -6.04 -16.69 -4.65
C ALA A 164 -4.92 -15.68 -4.26
N PHE A 165 -4.92 -14.46 -4.80
CA PHE A 165 -3.64 -13.75 -5.04
C PHE A 165 -3.23 -12.61 -4.09
N ALA A 166 -4.06 -12.19 -3.13
CA ALA A 166 -3.64 -11.18 -2.14
C ALA A 166 -2.83 -11.72 -0.94
N PRO A 167 -3.15 -12.90 -0.37
CA PRO A 167 -2.44 -13.36 0.83
C PRO A 167 -1.17 -14.16 0.54
N THR A 168 -1.02 -14.63 -0.69
CA THR A 168 0.03 -15.57 -1.09
C THR A 168 1.40 -14.91 -1.21
N THR A 169 1.48 -13.58 -1.33
CA THR A 169 2.73 -12.81 -1.40
C THR A 169 3.59 -12.91 -0.13
N TYR A 170 2.99 -13.14 1.05
CA TYR A 170 3.72 -13.15 2.33
C TYR A 170 4.41 -14.48 2.66
N PHE A 171 3.85 -15.63 2.24
CA PHE A 171 4.40 -16.95 2.56
C PHE A 171 4.90 -17.74 1.34
N LEU A 172 4.50 -17.40 0.11
CA LEU A 172 4.99 -18.09 -1.10
C LEU A 172 6.51 -17.99 -1.27
N PRO A 173 7.19 -16.84 -1.08
CA PRO A 173 8.65 -16.78 -1.25
C PRO A 173 9.39 -17.76 -0.32
N CYS A 174 8.85 -17.98 0.89
CA CYS A 174 9.41 -18.90 1.87
C CYS A 174 9.18 -20.38 1.49
N ILE A 175 8.00 -20.71 0.94
CA ILE A 175 7.71 -22.05 0.38
C ILE A 175 8.60 -22.32 -0.84
N MET A 176 8.79 -21.32 -1.69
CA MET A 176 9.65 -21.39 -2.86
C MET A 176 11.11 -21.61 -2.47
N TRP A 177 11.62 -20.92 -1.45
CA TRP A 177 12.98 -21.11 -0.95
C TRP A 177 13.20 -22.54 -0.42
N LEU A 178 12.26 -23.07 0.36
CA LEU A 178 12.32 -24.43 0.89
C LEU A 178 12.27 -25.51 -0.21
N THR A 179 11.50 -25.29 -1.28
CA THR A 179 11.34 -26.25 -2.38
C THR A 179 12.47 -26.20 -3.42
N ILE A 180 12.98 -25.01 -3.73
CA ILE A 180 14.04 -24.81 -4.73
C ILE A 180 15.42 -25.12 -4.15
N TYR A 181 15.74 -24.58 -2.97
CA TYR A 181 17.10 -24.67 -2.41
C TYR A 181 17.30 -25.91 -1.53
N LYS A 182 16.20 -26.56 -1.10
CA LYS A 182 16.20 -27.75 -0.22
C LYS A 182 17.21 -27.65 0.92
N PRO A 183 17.14 -26.61 1.77
CA PRO A 183 18.08 -26.46 2.89
C PRO A 183 18.02 -27.68 3.80
N LYS A 184 19.16 -28.04 4.40
CA LYS A 184 19.25 -29.17 5.36
C LYS A 184 18.13 -29.05 6.40
N ARG A 185 17.40 -30.14 6.65
CA ARG A 185 16.34 -30.17 7.65
C ARG A 185 16.92 -29.71 9.00
N PHE A 186 16.17 -28.84 9.70
CA PHE A 186 16.57 -28.18 10.95
C PHE A 186 17.72 -27.15 10.84
N SER A 187 18.12 -26.74 9.64
CA SER A 187 18.97 -25.56 9.45
C SER A 187 18.24 -24.29 9.90
N LEU A 188 19.00 -23.26 10.28
CA LEU A 188 18.48 -21.93 10.63
C LEU A 188 17.61 -21.35 9.49
N SER A 189 18.03 -21.52 8.24
CA SER A 189 17.24 -21.14 7.05
C SER A 189 15.94 -21.96 6.93
N TRP A 190 15.95 -23.24 7.32
CA TRP A 190 14.75 -24.08 7.28
C TRP A 190 13.71 -23.61 8.30
N TRP A 191 14.15 -23.29 9.53
CA TRP A 191 13.28 -22.76 10.58
C TRP A 191 12.73 -21.37 10.27
N THR A 192 13.58 -20.43 9.82
CA THR A 192 13.14 -19.07 9.48
C THR A 192 12.05 -19.09 8.41
N ASN A 193 12.22 -19.89 7.36
CA ASN A 193 11.23 -19.98 6.29
C ASN A 193 9.92 -20.62 6.78
N TRP A 194 9.96 -21.67 7.61
CA TRP A 194 8.74 -22.26 8.18
C TRP A 194 7.99 -21.30 9.11
N ILE A 195 8.71 -20.54 9.94
CA ILE A 195 8.10 -19.52 10.81
C ILE A 195 7.42 -18.44 9.96
N CYS A 196 8.09 -17.93 8.92
CA CYS A 196 7.50 -16.95 8.00
C CYS A 196 6.26 -17.50 7.27
N ILE A 197 6.24 -18.80 6.94
CA ILE A 197 5.06 -19.44 6.34
C ILE A 197 3.90 -19.47 7.31
N VAL A 198 4.13 -19.94 8.53
CA VAL A 198 3.08 -20.02 9.56
C VAL A 198 2.55 -18.63 9.88
N VAL A 199 3.43 -17.65 10.08
CA VAL A 199 3.03 -16.25 10.32
C VAL A 199 2.26 -15.68 9.14
N GLY A 200 2.72 -15.90 7.90
CA GLY A 200 2.03 -15.42 6.70
C GLY A 200 0.64 -16.04 6.51
N VAL A 201 0.48 -17.33 6.79
CA VAL A 201 -0.83 -18.03 6.76
C VAL A 201 -1.73 -17.55 7.90
N CYS A 202 -1.20 -17.33 9.10
CA CYS A 202 -1.95 -16.74 10.21
C CYS A 202 -2.42 -15.33 9.86
N LEU A 203 -1.58 -14.48 9.26
CA LEU A 203 -1.97 -13.15 8.79
C LEU A 203 -3.06 -13.21 7.71
N MET A 204 -2.95 -14.15 6.76
CA MET A 204 -3.98 -14.38 5.74
C MET A 204 -5.35 -14.69 6.34
N ILE A 205 -5.41 -15.45 7.44
CA ILE A 205 -6.67 -15.86 8.05
C ILE A 205 -7.18 -14.80 9.04
N LEU A 206 -6.30 -14.23 9.85
CA LEU A 206 -6.66 -13.29 10.92
C LEU A 206 -7.00 -11.89 10.40
N SER A 207 -6.34 -11.42 9.32
CA SER A 207 -6.59 -10.09 8.76
C SER A 207 -8.02 -9.92 8.21
N PRO A 208 -8.59 -10.87 7.44
CA PRO A 208 -9.99 -10.80 7.02
C PRO A 208 -10.97 -10.89 8.20
N ILE A 209 -10.68 -11.70 9.22
CA ILE A 209 -11.52 -11.82 10.43
C ILE A 209 -11.54 -10.48 11.19
N GLY A 210 -10.37 -9.85 11.34
CA GLY A 210 -10.24 -8.52 11.95
C GLY A 210 -10.99 -7.45 11.15
N GLY A 211 -10.81 -7.41 9.83
CA GLY A 211 -11.54 -6.51 8.94
C GLY A 211 -13.05 -6.72 9.00
N LEU A 212 -13.51 -7.97 8.98
CA LEU A 212 -14.93 -8.32 9.10
C LEU A 212 -15.51 -7.89 10.45
N ARG A 213 -14.77 -8.09 11.56
CA ARG A 213 -15.16 -7.60 12.89
C ARG A 213 -15.28 -6.07 12.89
N THR A 214 -14.33 -5.35 12.30
CA THR A 214 -14.36 -3.88 12.22
C THR A 214 -15.59 -3.43 11.42
N ILE A 215 -15.86 -4.04 10.27
CA ILE A 215 -17.07 -3.76 9.48
C ILE A 215 -18.34 -4.02 10.30
N ILE A 216 -18.41 -5.14 11.04
CA ILE A 216 -19.58 -5.45 11.88
C ILE A 216 -19.76 -4.42 13.01
N VAL A 217 -18.67 -4.01 13.66
CA VAL A 217 -18.71 -3.00 14.73
C VAL A 217 -19.10 -1.64 14.17
N GLU A 218 -18.52 -1.22 13.05
CA GLU A 218 -18.84 0.02 12.37
C GLU A 218 -20.29 0.01 11.86
N ALA A 219 -20.76 -1.10 11.28
CA ALA A 219 -22.14 -1.28 10.83
C ALA A 219 -23.16 -1.17 11.97
N LYS A 220 -22.82 -1.64 13.18
CA LYS A 220 -23.69 -1.48 14.36
C LYS A 220 -23.84 -0.03 14.79
N THR A 221 -22.82 0.79 14.55
CA THR A 221 -22.83 2.24 14.84
C THR A 221 -23.22 3.10 13.64
N TYR A 222 -23.40 2.48 12.46
CA TYR A 222 -23.66 3.18 11.21
C TYR A 222 -25.13 3.61 11.14
N LYS A 223 -25.37 4.91 11.37
CA LYS A 223 -26.66 5.52 11.07
C LYS A 223 -26.69 5.96 9.61
N PHE A 224 -27.49 5.27 8.80
CA PHE A 224 -27.79 5.73 7.44
C PHE A 224 -28.56 7.06 7.55
N TYR A 225 -27.96 8.15 7.05
CA TYR A 225 -28.52 9.51 7.06
C TYR A 225 -28.86 10.11 8.44
N SER A 226 -27.83 10.53 9.19
CA SER A 226 -27.95 11.68 10.10
C SER A 226 -26.86 12.72 9.85
#